data_AF-A0A4P9W483-F1
#
_entry.id   AF-A0A4P9W483-F1
#
_cell.length_a   1.000
_cell.length_b   1.000
_cell.length_c   1.000
_cell.angle_alpha   90.00
_cell.angle_beta   90.00
_cell.angle_gamma   90.00
#
_symmetry.space_group_name_H-M   'P 1'
#
loop_
_entity.id
_entity.type
_entity.pdbx_description
1 polymer ?
#
loop_
_entity_poly.entity_id
_entity_poly.type
_entity_poly.pdbx_seq_one_letter_code
_entity_poly.pdbx_strand_id
1 'polypeptide(L)'
;YANRDRVLHEAESVLLQFSGLAPKTDTYTHEDGRTVVLLCLHGTIAITYRAVTYNIPVAIWVPFTYPQHPPICHVTPTATMLIRASKHVDLSGKIYHPYLAYWHMRSEVGRVWRKGGWVDVYVVVG
;
A
#
# COMPACT_ATOMS: atom_id res chain seq x y z
N TYR A 1 16.88 5.53 4.37
CA TYR A 1 16.53 4.10 4.40
C TYR A 1 17.75 3.29 4.79
N ALA A 2 17.64 2.37 5.76
CA ALA A 2 18.76 1.53 6.20
C ALA A 2 19.16 0.49 5.13
N ASN A 3 18.19 -0.13 4.46
CA ASN A 3 18.40 -1.11 3.39
C ASN A 3 17.95 -0.54 2.03
N ARG A 4 18.71 0.42 1.48
CA ARG A 4 18.32 1.17 0.28
C ARG A 4 18.11 0.27 -0.94
N ASP A 5 19.05 -0.64 -1.23
CA ASP A 5 18.98 -1.52 -2.42
C ASP A 5 17.73 -2.40 -2.40
N ARG A 6 17.38 -2.91 -1.21
CA ARG A 6 16.17 -3.71 -1.02
C ARG A 6 14.91 -2.89 -1.26
N VAL A 7 14.83 -1.68 -0.71
CA VAL A 7 13.66 -0.79 -0.92
C VAL A 7 13.49 -0.47 -2.40
N LEU A 8 14.58 -0.14 -3.10
CA LEU A 8 14.54 0.19 -4.52
C LEU A 8 14.10 -1.02 -5.35
N HIS A 9 14.75 -2.16 -5.17
CA HIS A 9 14.42 -3.38 -5.91
C HIS A 9 12.96 -3.82 -5.71
N GLU A 10 12.46 -3.73 -4.48
CA GLU A 10 11.07 -4.08 -4.21
C GLU A 10 10.10 -3.03 -4.77
N ALA A 11 10.41 -1.73 -4.67
CA ALA A 11 9.60 -0.67 -5.29
C ALA A 11 9.53 -0.81 -6.82
N GLU A 12 10.66 -1.09 -7.48
CA GLU A 12 10.70 -1.36 -8.92
C GLU A 12 9.83 -2.56 -9.30
N SER A 13 9.91 -3.66 -8.55
CA SER A 13 9.07 -4.85 -8.76
C SER A 13 7.58 -4.53 -8.70
N VAL A 14 7.17 -3.68 -7.76
CA VAL A 14 5.78 -3.20 -7.63
C VAL A 14 5.37 -2.36 -8.83
N LEU A 15 6.20 -1.39 -9.21
CA LEU A 15 5.91 -0.50 -10.33
C LEU A 15 5.82 -1.24 -11.66
N LEU A 16 6.64 -2.28 -11.86
CA LEU A 16 6.55 -3.15 -13.03
C LEU A 16 5.27 -4.01 -13.04
N GLN A 17 4.79 -4.41 -11.87
CA GLN A 17 3.57 -5.22 -11.74
C GLN A 17 2.29 -4.38 -11.85
N PHE A 18 2.32 -3.14 -11.36
CA PHE A 18 1.16 -2.24 -11.33
C PHE A 18 1.48 -0.96 -12.10
N SER A 19 1.18 -0.96 -13.41
CA SER A 19 1.44 0.18 -14.31
C SER A 19 0.70 1.47 -13.97
N GLY A 20 -0.35 1.38 -13.14
CA GLY A 20 -1.09 2.53 -12.64
C GLY A 20 -0.44 3.22 -11.43
N LEU A 21 0.68 2.70 -10.92
CA LEU A 21 1.43 3.27 -9.81
C LEU A 21 2.68 4.02 -10.32
N ALA A 22 3.04 5.08 -9.60
CA ALA A 22 4.25 5.86 -9.80
C ALA A 22 4.94 6.11 -8.46
N PRO A 23 6.28 6.18 -8.42
CA PRO A 23 7.01 6.57 -7.23
C PRO A 23 6.99 8.09 -7.07
N LYS A 24 6.85 8.56 -5.82
CA LYS A 24 7.09 9.95 -5.43
C LYS A 24 7.74 10.01 -4.05
N THR A 25 8.28 11.17 -3.72
CA THR A 25 8.70 11.51 -2.35
C THR A 25 7.74 12.55 -1.81
N ASP A 26 7.15 12.29 -0.65
CA ASP A 26 6.08 13.14 -0.11
C ASP A 26 6.07 13.11 1.42
N THR A 27 5.38 14.06 2.05
CA THR A 27 5.29 14.19 3.51
C THR A 27 4.16 13.32 4.05
N TYR A 28 4.52 12.36 4.90
CA TYR A 28 3.59 11.55 5.67
C TYR A 28 3.41 12.13 7.07
N THR A 29 2.16 12.30 7.49
CA THR A 29 1.80 12.73 8.86
C THR A 29 1.34 11.53 9.66
N HIS A 30 2.06 11.23 10.74
CA HIS A 30 1.70 10.20 11.70
C HIS A 30 0.47 10.59 12.52
N GLU A 31 -0.16 9.59 13.14
CA GLU A 31 -1.33 9.77 14.01
C GLU A 31 -1.03 10.64 15.25
N ASP A 32 0.24 10.73 15.66
CA ASP A 32 0.73 11.61 16.73
C ASP A 32 1.02 13.05 16.27
N GLY A 33 0.73 13.37 15.00
CA GLY A 33 0.95 14.68 14.39
C GLY A 33 2.37 14.91 13.86
N ARG A 34 3.31 13.99 14.07
CA ARG A 34 4.67 14.13 13.53
C ARG A 34 4.67 13.93 12.02
N THR A 35 5.48 14.71 11.32
CA THR A 35 5.61 14.62 9.86
C THR A 35 6.98 14.10 9.47
N VAL A 36 7.03 13.28 8.43
CA VAL A 36 8.27 12.72 7.87
C VAL A 36 8.18 12.60 6.36
N VAL A 37 9.28 12.85 5.66
CA VAL A 37 9.34 12.67 4.20
C VAL A 37 9.66 11.21 3.88
N LEU A 38 8.77 10.54 3.16
CA LEU A 38 8.89 9.12 2.80
C LEU A 38 8.75 8.90 1.29
N LEU A 39 9.32 7.80 0.81
CA LEU A 39 8.96 7.21 -0.48
C LEU A 39 7.50 6.76 -0.43
N CYS A 40 6.74 7.16 -1.43
CA CYS A 40 5.34 6.82 -1.61
C CYS A 40 5.14 6.27 -3.03
N LEU A 41 4.58 5.07 -3.14
CA LEU A 41 4.09 4.54 -4.41
C LEU A 41 2.61 4.89 -4.49
N HIS A 42 2.23 5.73 -5.43
CA HIS A 42 0.88 6.28 -5.51
C HIS A 42 0.30 6.10 -6.90
N GLY A 43 -1.02 6.10 -7.01
CA GLY A 43 -1.72 5.96 -8.28
C GLY A 43 -2.94 5.09 -8.11
N THR A 44 -3.25 4.25 -9.10
CA THR A 44 -4.44 3.39 -9.06
C THR A 44 -4.11 1.93 -9.26
N ILE A 45 -4.81 1.06 -8.53
CA ILE A 45 -4.80 -0.39 -8.74
C ILE A 45 -6.16 -0.80 -9.30
N ALA A 46 -6.14 -1.49 -10.45
CA ALA A 46 -7.35 -2.05 -11.05
C ALA A 46 -7.80 -3.29 -10.25
N ILE A 47 -9.06 -3.31 -9.84
CA ILE A 47 -9.74 -4.46 -9.24
C ILE A 47 -10.98 -4.82 -10.05
N THR A 48 -11.36 -6.09 -10.06
CA THR A 48 -12.61 -6.53 -10.71
C THR A 48 -13.62 -6.93 -9.64
N TYR A 49 -14.73 -6.21 -9.57
CA TYR A 49 -15.85 -6.49 -8.67
C TYR A 49 -17.13 -6.65 -9.48
N ARG A 50 -17.84 -7.78 -9.31
CA ARG A 50 -19.07 -8.10 -10.06
C ARG A 50 -18.94 -7.89 -11.58
N ALA A 51 -17.85 -8.40 -12.16
CA ALA A 51 -17.49 -8.26 -13.58
C ALA A 51 -17.23 -6.83 -14.09
N VAL A 52 -17.18 -5.84 -13.20
CA VAL A 52 -16.78 -4.46 -13.52
C VAL A 52 -15.40 -4.18 -12.96
N THR A 53 -14.52 -3.57 -13.77
CA THR A 53 -13.19 -3.17 -13.33
C THR A 53 -13.23 -1.75 -12.77
N TYR A 54 -12.76 -1.57 -11.53
CA TYR A 54 -12.64 -0.30 -10.83
C TYR A 54 -11.16 0.02 -10.60
N ASN A 55 -10.77 1.26 -10.86
CA ASN A 55 -9.42 1.75 -10.56
C ASN A 55 -9.44 2.39 -9.18
N ILE A 56 -8.95 1.69 -8.17
CA ILE A 56 -8.90 2.21 -6.80
C ILE A 56 -7.64 3.05 -6.62
N PRO A 57 -7.77 4.34 -6.28
CA PRO A 57 -6.62 5.18 -5.97
C PRO A 57 -6.02 4.79 -4.61
N VAL A 58 -4.72 4.56 -4.58
CA VAL A 58 -3.97 4.13 -3.40
C VAL A 58 -2.66 4.92 -3.24
N ALA A 59 -2.19 4.98 -2.00
CA ALA A 59 -0.88 5.49 -1.62
C ALA A 59 -0.21 4.49 -0.66
N ILE A 60 0.97 4.01 -1.04
CA ILE A 60 1.77 3.03 -0.29
C ILE A 60 3.03 3.73 0.18
N TRP A 61 3.10 4.01 1.47
CA TRP A 61 4.21 4.69 2.13
C TRP A 61 5.21 3.68 2.67
N VAL A 62 6.48 3.87 2.33
CA VAL A 62 7.58 3.00 2.79
C VAL A 62 8.27 3.65 3.99
N PRO A 63 8.10 3.13 5.23
CA PRO A 63 8.72 3.71 6.41
C PRO A 63 10.24 3.50 6.40
N PHE A 64 11.00 4.36 7.08
CA PHE A 64 12.46 4.20 7.16
C PHE A 64 12.91 2.92 7.85
N THR A 65 12.05 2.34 8.69
CA THR A 65 12.25 1.06 9.37
C THR A 65 11.93 -0.14 8.49
N TYR A 66 11.54 0.05 7.23
CA TYR A 66 11.40 -1.04 6.27
C TYR A 66 12.73 -1.78 6.08
N PRO A 67 12.74 -3.14 6.06
CA PRO A 67 11.61 -4.08 6.07
C PRO A 67 11.23 -4.61 7.46
N GLN A 68 11.72 -4.03 8.56
CA GLN A 68 11.32 -4.50 9.90
C GLN A 68 9.85 -4.21 10.18
N HIS A 69 9.35 -3.07 9.69
CA HIS A 69 7.94 -2.71 9.71
C HIS A 69 7.35 -2.76 8.30
N PRO A 70 6.06 -3.14 8.16
CA PRO A 70 5.38 -3.19 6.88
C PRO A 70 5.21 -1.78 6.27
N PRO A 71 4.95 -1.70 4.96
CA PRO A 71 4.53 -0.45 4.34
C PRO A 71 3.16 -0.01 4.90
N ILE A 72 2.91 1.30 4.90
CA ILE A 72 1.65 1.90 5.33
C ILE A 72 0.82 2.19 4.09
N CYS A 73 -0.37 1.61 3.98
CA CYS A 73 -1.19 1.69 2.77
C CYS A 73 -2.47 2.49 3.04
N HIS A 74 -2.80 3.42 2.15
CA HIS A 74 -4.03 4.22 2.21
C HIS A 74 -4.79 4.14 0.88
N VAL A 75 -6.12 4.13 0.97
CA VAL A 75 -7.01 4.51 -0.13
C VAL A 75 -7.06 6.03 -0.20
N THR A 76 -6.93 6.59 -1.39
CA THR A 76 -6.92 8.03 -1.62
C THR A 76 -8.14 8.43 -2.45
N PRO A 77 -9.33 8.61 -1.85
CA PRO A 77 -10.56 8.85 -2.59
C PRO A 77 -10.42 10.08 -3.48
N THR A 78 -10.93 9.98 -4.72
CA THR A 78 -11.12 11.17 -5.56
C THR A 78 -12.29 12.00 -5.03
N ALA A 79 -12.48 13.22 -5.55
CA ALA A 79 -13.56 14.13 -5.11
C ALA A 79 -14.98 13.52 -5.19
N THR A 80 -15.17 12.48 -5.99
CA THR A 80 -16.45 11.79 -6.18
C THR A 80 -16.54 10.47 -5.40
N MET A 81 -15.49 10.07 -4.69
CA MET A 81 -15.44 8.81 -3.94
C MET A 81 -15.71 9.04 -2.45
N LEU A 82 -16.42 8.09 -1.84
CA LEU A 82 -16.60 8.04 -0.40
C LEU A 82 -15.89 6.80 0.15
N ILE A 83 -15.09 6.98 1.19
CA ILE A 83 -14.50 5.86 1.92
C ILE A 83 -15.58 5.24 2.78
N ARG A 84 -15.82 3.94 2.58
CA ARG A 84 -16.69 3.16 3.45
C ARG A 84 -15.83 2.41 4.46
N ALA A 85 -15.97 2.74 5.73
CA ALA A 85 -15.29 2.01 6.80
C ALA A 85 -15.68 0.52 6.74
N SER A 86 -14.69 -0.35 6.84
CA SER A 86 -14.83 -1.81 6.80
C SER A 86 -13.82 -2.45 7.75
N LYS A 87 -13.84 -3.77 7.87
CA LYS A 87 -12.82 -4.53 8.60
C LYS A 87 -11.39 -4.33 8.08
N HIS A 88 -11.23 -3.79 6.87
CA HIS A 88 -9.95 -3.60 6.22
C HIS A 88 -9.59 -2.14 5.95
N VAL A 89 -10.52 -1.19 6.09
CA VAL A 89 -10.24 0.24 5.87
C VAL A 89 -10.96 1.07 6.91
N ASP A 90 -10.25 2.00 7.53
CA ASP A 90 -10.86 3.00 8.39
C ASP A 90 -11.32 4.26 7.64
N LEU A 91 -11.95 5.19 8.35
CA LEU A 91 -12.44 6.45 7.77
C LEU A 91 -11.33 7.38 7.25
N SER A 92 -10.08 7.19 7.68
CA SER A 92 -8.91 7.91 7.16
C SER A 92 -8.40 7.32 5.84
N GLY A 93 -8.98 6.18 5.41
CA GLY A 93 -8.55 5.43 4.25
C GLY A 93 -7.39 4.47 4.52
N LYS A 94 -6.89 4.38 5.76
CA LYS A 94 -5.79 3.48 6.09
C LYS A 94 -6.24 2.04 5.96
N ILE A 95 -5.42 1.24 5.28
CA ILE A 95 -5.70 -0.16 4.95
C ILE A 95 -5.09 -1.07 6.01
N TYR A 96 -5.91 -1.95 6.57
CA TYR A 96 -5.56 -3.01 7.50
C TYR A 96 -5.73 -4.37 6.81
N HIS A 97 -4.66 -5.15 6.75
CA HIS A 97 -4.67 -6.47 6.16
C HIS A 97 -3.90 -7.46 7.04
N PRO A 98 -4.35 -8.72 7.21
CA PRO A 98 -3.60 -9.72 7.96
C PRO A 98 -2.15 -9.86 7.48
N TYR A 99 -1.91 -9.66 6.19
CA TYR A 99 -0.56 -9.63 5.63
C TYR A 99 0.34 -8.55 6.25
N LEU A 100 -0.20 -7.35 6.50
CA LEU A 100 0.51 -6.26 7.16
C LEU A 100 0.67 -6.55 8.66
N ALA A 101 -0.33 -7.17 9.29
CA ALA A 101 -0.29 -7.53 10.72
C ALA A 101 0.76 -8.61 11.03
N TYR A 102 0.86 -9.64 10.19
CA TYR A 102 1.80 -10.76 10.34
C TYR A 102 3.05 -10.60 9.47
N TRP A 103 3.43 -9.36 9.17
CA TRP A 103 4.54 -9.00 8.29
C TRP A 103 5.85 -9.73 8.64
N HIS A 104 6.18 -9.78 9.93
CA HIS A 104 7.42 -10.39 10.45
C HIS A 104 7.41 -11.93 10.42
N MET A 105 6.24 -12.57 10.43
CA MET A 105 6.12 -14.04 10.37
C MET A 105 6.24 -14.59 8.95
N ARG A 106 6.04 -13.73 7.94
CA ARG A 106 6.08 -14.09 6.51
C ARG A 106 7.25 -13.47 5.76
N SER A 107 8.14 -12.74 6.43
CA SER A 107 9.29 -12.09 5.81
C SER A 107 10.43 -13.07 5.48
N GLU A 108 10.12 -14.18 4.80
CA GLU A 108 11.12 -14.85 3.98
C GLU A 108 11.42 -13.95 2.77
N VAL A 109 12.70 -13.65 2.63
CA VAL A 109 13.32 -12.76 1.63
C VAL A 109 12.77 -13.08 0.23
N GLY A 110 12.05 -12.13 -0.38
CA GLY A 110 11.72 -12.17 -1.82
C GLY A 110 10.29 -12.53 -2.23
N ARG A 111 9.33 -12.69 -1.30
CA ARG A 111 7.94 -13.08 -1.66
C ARG A 111 6.85 -12.06 -1.37
N VAL A 112 7.19 -10.84 -0.97
CA VAL A 112 6.23 -9.82 -0.52
C VAL A 112 5.21 -9.41 -1.59
N TRP A 113 5.64 -9.37 -2.85
CA TRP A 113 4.86 -8.77 -3.93
C TRP A 113 4.32 -9.80 -4.95
N ARG A 114 4.66 -11.09 -4.83
CA ARG A 114 4.14 -12.11 -5.76
C ARG A 114 2.65 -12.35 -5.52
N LYS A 115 1.83 -12.12 -6.56
CA LYS A 115 0.52 -12.71 -6.97
C LYS A 115 -0.42 -13.38 -5.94
N GLY A 116 -0.26 -13.18 -4.65
CA GLY A 116 -1.08 -13.78 -3.59
C GLY A 116 -1.08 -12.98 -2.28
N GLY A 117 -0.15 -12.04 -2.06
CA GLY A 117 -0.18 -11.16 -0.87
C GLY A 117 -1.02 -9.89 -1.05
N TRP A 118 -1.04 -9.34 -2.27
CA TRP A 118 -1.86 -8.17 -2.66
C TRP A 118 -3.18 -8.56 -3.34
N VAL A 119 -3.33 -9.85 -3.68
CA VAL A 119 -4.55 -10.40 -4.29
C VAL A 119 -5.66 -10.58 -3.25
N ASP A 120 -5.43 -10.14 -2.01
CA ASP A 120 -6.46 -9.97 -0.99
C ASP A 120 -6.85 -8.49 -0.76
N VAL A 121 -6.26 -7.53 -1.49
CA VAL A 121 -6.84 -6.16 -1.62
C VAL A 121 -8.21 -6.20 -2.33
N TYR A 122 -8.63 -7.37 -2.80
CA TYR A 122 -9.99 -7.66 -3.24
C TYR A 122 -11.02 -7.50 -2.11
N VAL A 123 -10.62 -7.56 -0.83
CA VAL A 123 -11.55 -7.51 0.31
C VAL A 123 -11.70 -6.09 0.88
N VAL A 124 -10.96 -5.11 0.37
CA VAL A 124 -10.90 -3.77 0.97
C VAL A 124 -12.07 -2.88 0.53
N VAL A 125 -12.69 -3.16 -0.62
CA VAL A 125 -13.79 -2.36 -1.20
C VAL A 125 -15.00 -3.24 -1.57
N GLY A 126 -15.33 -4.19 -0.69
CA GLY A 126 -16.52 -5.04 -0.78
C GLY A 126 -17.48 -4.79 0.37
#